data_AF-A0ABD0RJV4-F1
#
_entry.id   AF-A0ABD0RJV4-F1
#
_cell.length_a   1.000
_cell.length_b   1.000
_cell.length_c   1.000
_cell.angle_alpha   90.00
_cell.angle_beta   90.00
_cell.angle_gamma   90.00
#
_symmetry.space_group_name_H-M   'P 1'
#
loop_
_entity.id
_entity.type
_entity.pdbx_description
1 polymer ?
#
loop_
_entity_poly.entity_id
_entity_poly.type
_entity_poly.pdbx_seq_one_letter_code
_entity_poly.pdbx_strand_id
1 'polypeptide(L)'
;RNASVWIQSGIVSFGAKQCDDPKYPSVFARVSQYQDWITSNIGSNPPGFIEFNNSGFRSSLNLLLFAISLMFSIIPFTFSLYLSS
;
A
#
# COMPACT_ATOMS: atom_id res chain seq x y z
N ARG A 1 28.52 9.26 -11.60
CA ARG A 1 27.51 8.80 -12.59
C ARG A 1 26.24 8.48 -11.80
N ASN A 2 25.32 9.45 -11.67
CA ASN A 2 24.03 9.19 -11.01
C ASN A 2 23.13 8.50 -12.03
N ALA A 3 23.23 7.18 -12.12
CA ALA A 3 22.43 6.38 -13.04
C ALA A 3 21.09 6.01 -12.37
N SER A 4 20.00 6.15 -13.12
CA SER A 4 18.71 5.57 -12.75
C SER A 4 18.81 4.03 -12.80
N VAL A 5 18.19 3.37 -11.82
CA VAL A 5 18.16 1.90 -11.71
C VAL A 5 16.79 1.40 -12.14
N TRP A 6 16.76 0.37 -12.98
CA TRP A 6 15.53 -0.33 -13.34
C TRP A 6 15.17 -1.36 -12.26
N ILE A 7 13.90 -1.41 -11.88
CA ILE A 7 13.39 -2.36 -10.91
C ILE A 7 12.40 -3.29 -11.61
N GLN A 8 12.60 -4.60 -11.44
CA GLN A 8 11.66 -5.60 -11.94
C GLN A 8 10.50 -5.74 -10.95
N SER A 9 9.38 -5.08 -11.24
CA SER A 9 8.18 -5.13 -10.37
C SER A 9 7.32 -6.38 -10.58
N GLY A 10 7.40 -6.99 -11.77
CA GLY A 10 6.54 -8.11 -12.15
C GLY A 10 7.14 -9.09 -13.16
N ILE A 11 6.57 -10.28 -13.21
CA ILE A 11 6.84 -11.33 -14.21
C ILE A 11 5.51 -11.67 -14.88
N VAL A 12 5.47 -11.80 -16.21
CA VAL A 12 4.24 -12.15 -16.95
C VAL A 12 3.70 -13.47 -16.40
N SER A 13 2.41 -13.51 -16.07
CA SER A 13 1.72 -14.70 -15.61
C SER A 13 0.79 -15.23 -16.68
N PHE A 14 -0.29 -14.49 -16.98
CA PHE A 14 -1.23 -14.82 -18.04
C PHE A 14 -1.86 -13.55 -18.62
N GLY A 15 -2.53 -13.69 -19.75
CA GLY A 15 -3.22 -12.60 -20.43
C GLY A 15 -4.16 -13.13 -21.49
N ALA A 16 -4.77 -12.23 -22.25
CA ALA A 16 -5.63 -12.61 -23.37
C ALA A 16 -4.81 -13.26 -24.50
N LYS A 17 -5.49 -14.01 -25.38
CA LYS A 17 -4.86 -14.58 -26.59
C LYS A 17 -4.34 -13.49 -27.54
N GLN A 18 -5.08 -12.39 -27.61
CA GLN A 18 -4.69 -11.21 -28.38
C GLN A 18 -3.98 -10.22 -27.47
N CYS A 19 -2.93 -9.58 -27.98
CA CYS A 19 -2.28 -8.48 -27.28
C CYS A 19 -3.22 -7.27 -27.23
N ASP A 20 -3.08 -6.46 -26.19
CA ASP A 20 -3.85 -5.21 -26.01
C ASP A 20 -5.37 -5.40 -26.02
N ASP A 21 -5.83 -6.52 -25.44
CA ASP A 21 -7.26 -6.75 -25.27
C ASP A 21 -7.84 -5.75 -24.24
N PRO A 22 -8.79 -4.88 -24.63
CA PRO A 22 -9.33 -3.85 -23.74
C PRO A 22 -10.16 -4.45 -22.59
N LYS A 23 -10.63 -5.68 -22.73
CA LYS A 23 -11.43 -6.38 -21.73
C LYS A 23 -10.57 -7.23 -20.80
N TYR A 24 -9.46 -7.76 -21.29
CA TYR A 24 -8.62 -8.71 -20.55
C TYR A 24 -7.19 -8.18 -20.39
N PRO A 25 -6.84 -7.61 -19.22
CA PRO A 25 -5.51 -7.10 -18.98
C PRO A 25 -4.46 -8.21 -18.92
N SER A 26 -3.21 -7.84 -19.16
CA SER A 26 -2.08 -8.70 -18.84
C SER A 26 -1.89 -8.75 -17.32
N VAL A 27 -1.75 -9.97 -16.79
CA VAL A 27 -1.60 -10.22 -15.36
C VAL A 27 -0.16 -10.62 -15.08
N PHE A 28 0.44 -10.01 -14.06
CA PHE A 28 1.82 -10.21 -13.65
C PHE A 28 1.90 -10.74 -12.22
N ALA A 29 2.82 -11.66 -11.96
CA ALA A 29 3.20 -12.04 -10.60
C ALA A 29 3.99 -10.90 -9.96
N ARG A 30 3.60 -10.47 -8.75
CA ARG A 30 4.28 -9.40 -8.01
C ARG A 30 5.59 -9.93 -7.42
N VAL A 31 6.73 -9.49 -7.96
CA VAL A 31 8.07 -10.00 -7.57
C VAL A 31 8.33 -9.84 -6.07
N SER A 32 7.91 -8.72 -5.47
CA SER A 32 8.10 -8.48 -4.03
C SER A 32 7.37 -9.46 -3.11
N GLN A 33 6.31 -10.15 -3.56
CA GLN A 33 5.63 -11.18 -2.76
C GLN A 33 6.48 -12.45 -2.60
N TYR A 34 7.45 -12.66 -3.49
CA TYR A 34 8.28 -13.85 -3.52
C TYR A 34 9.72 -13.55 -3.10
N GLN A 35 9.98 -12.40 -2.48
CA GLN A 35 11.32 -12.00 -2.06
C GLN A 35 12.02 -13.09 -1.23
N ASP A 36 11.34 -13.66 -0.24
CA ASP A 36 11.91 -14.71 0.62
C ASP A 36 12.21 -15.99 -0.16
N TRP A 37 11.30 -16.39 -1.05
CA TRP A 37 11.50 -17.55 -1.93
C TRP A 37 12.67 -17.32 -2.89
N ILE A 38 12.76 -16.14 -3.53
CA ILE A 38 13.87 -15.79 -4.43
C ILE A 38 15.20 -15.81 -3.67
N THR A 39 15.24 -15.19 -2.48
CA THR A 39 16.46 -15.09 -1.66
C THR A 39 16.94 -16.46 -1.19
N SER A 40 16.01 -17.37 -0.87
CA SER A 40 16.35 -18.74 -0.45
C SER A 40 16.76 -19.69 -1.58
N ASN A 41 16.38 -19.39 -2.83
CA ASN A 41 16.61 -20.26 -3.99
C ASN A 41 17.71 -19.75 -4.94
N ILE A 42 18.11 -18.48 -4.85
CA ILE A 42 19.27 -17.95 -5.60
C ILE A 42 20.55 -18.24 -4.83
N GLY A 43 21.41 -19.10 -5.40
CA GLY A 43 22.70 -19.45 -4.81
C GLY A 43 23.84 -18.46 -5.10
N SER A 44 23.77 -17.70 -6.20
CA SER A 44 24.82 -16.73 -6.57
C SER A 44 24.21 -15.47 -7.18
N ASN A 45 24.81 -14.30 -6.88
CA ASN A 45 24.35 -12.98 -7.32
C ASN A 45 22.88 -12.67 -6.93
N PRO A 46 22.53 -12.63 -5.63
CA PRO A 46 21.18 -12.29 -5.20
C PRO A 46 20.78 -10.88 -5.68
N PRO A 47 19.53 -10.69 -6.13
CA PRO A 47 19.03 -9.38 -6.50
C PRO A 47 18.86 -8.49 -5.26
N GLY A 48 19.01 -7.18 -5.46
CA GLY A 48 18.62 -6.19 -4.46
C GLY A 48 17.12 -5.91 -4.49
N PHE A 49 16.49 -5.77 -3.33
CA PHE A 49 15.11 -5.32 -3.18
C PHE A 49 15.07 -3.90 -2.61
N ILE A 50 14.09 -3.12 -3.03
CA ILE A 50 13.86 -1.77 -2.53
C ILE A 50 12.49 -1.68 -1.86
N GLU A 51 12.44 -0.97 -0.74
CA GLU A 51 11.19 -0.68 -0.05
C GLU A 51 10.63 0.66 -0.54
N PHE A 52 9.39 0.64 -1.03
CA PHE A 52 8.64 1.86 -1.32
C PHE A 52 7.88 2.28 -0.06
N ASN A 53 8.52 3.09 0.77
CA ASN A 53 7.83 3.71 1.90
C ASN A 53 7.00 4.89 1.37
N ASN A 54 5.75 4.62 1.00
CA ASN A 54 4.76 5.68 0.89
C ASN A 54 4.38 6.06 2.32
N SER A 55 5.10 7.01 2.91
CA SER A 55 4.77 7.58 4.22
C SER A 55 3.46 8.37 4.10
N GLY A 56 2.35 7.63 4.00
CA GLY A 56 0.98 8.08 3.96
C GLY A 56 0.55 8.56 5.35
N PHE A 57 1.27 9.54 5.89
CA PHE A 57 0.92 10.22 7.14
C PHE A 57 -0.38 11.06 7.01
N ARG A 58 -0.99 11.10 5.82
CA ARG A 58 -2.26 11.79 5.56
C ARG A 58 -3.47 11.07 6.15
N SER A 59 -3.45 9.74 6.27
CA SER A 59 -4.59 8.99 6.83
C SER A 59 -4.66 9.06 8.36
N SER A 60 -3.52 9.10 9.05
CA SER A 60 -3.47 9.22 10.52
C SER A 60 -3.92 10.60 11.00
N LEU A 61 -3.51 11.68 10.33
CA LEU A 61 -3.94 13.04 10.65
C LEU A 61 -5.45 13.25 10.47
N ASN A 62 -6.03 12.71 9.40
CA ASN A 62 -7.48 12.81 9.17
C ASN A 62 -8.30 12.04 10.22
N LEU A 63 -7.83 10.86 10.64
CA LEU A 63 -8.50 10.07 11.68
C LEU A 63 -8.41 10.75 13.06
N LEU A 64 -7.26 11.37 13.37
CA LEU A 64 -7.07 12.14 14.59
C LEU A 64 -7.97 13.38 14.63
N LEU A 65 -8.05 14.13 13.52
CA LEU A 65 -8.92 15.30 13.40
C LEU A 65 -10.40 14.93 13.53
N PHE A 66 -10.80 13.79 12.96
CA PHE A 66 -12.16 13.26 13.11
C PHE A 66 -12.47 12.91 14.58
N ALA A 67 -11.54 12.24 15.27
CA ALA A 67 -11.70 11.90 16.69
C ALA A 67 -11.80 13.14 17.59
N ILE A 68 -10.98 14.17 17.32
CA ILE A 68 -11.02 15.45 18.03
C ILE A 68 -12.38 16.14 17.82
N SER A 69 -12.87 16.20 16.57
CA SER A 69 -14.18 16.77 16.25
C SER A 69 -15.31 16.06 16.99
N LEU A 70 -15.26 14.72 17.08
CA LEU A 70 -16.27 13.92 17.77
C LEU A 70 -16.29 14.19 19.28
N MET A 71 -15.12 14.35 19.90
CA MET A 71 -15.02 14.71 21.31
C MET A 71 -15.63 16.08 21.61
N PHE A 72 -15.37 17.09 20.75
CA PHE A 72 -15.96 18.42 20.92
C PHE A 72 -17.49 18.44 20.78
N SER A 73 -18.09 17.49 20.04
CA SER A 73 -19.55 17.37 19.94
C SER A 73 -20.16 16.53 21.06
N ILE A 74 -19.51 15.43 21.48
CA ILE A 74 -20.05 14.51 22.49
C ILE A 74 -19.96 15.09 23.91
N ILE A 75 -18.87 15.79 24.26
CA ILE A 75 -18.66 16.33 25.61
C ILE A 75 -19.78 17.31 26.02
N PRO A 76 -20.11 18.35 25.24
CA PRO A 76 -21.20 19.26 25.61
C PRO A 76 -22.57 18.57 25.60
N PHE A 77 -22.82 17.63 24.68
CA PHE A 77 -24.08 16.90 24.63
C PHE A 77 -24.32 16.01 25.86
N THR A 78 -23.29 15.26 26.27
CA THR A 78 -23.34 14.41 27.47
C THR A 78 -23.43 15.23 28.75
N PHE A 79 -22.73 16.36 28.83
CA PHE A 79 -22.83 17.31 29.94
C PHE A 79 -24.24 17.93 30.05
N SER A 80 -24.84 18.33 28.92
CA SER A 80 -26.22 18.83 28.89
C SER A 80 -27.24 17.78 29.34
N LEU A 81 -27.08 16.52 28.94
CA LEU A 81 -27.95 15.42 29.39
C LEU A 81 -27.81 15.16 30.89
N TYR A 82 -26.59 15.25 31.44
CA TYR A 82 -26.35 15.09 32.87
C TYR A 82 -27.01 16.19 33.70
N LEU A 83 -26.94 17.45 33.25
CA LEU A 83 -27.61 18.58 33.89
C LEU A 83 -29.14 18.53 33.78
N SER A 84 -29.67 17.83 32.77
CA SER A 84 -31.10 17.66 32.55
C SER A 84 -31.71 16.48 33.31
N SER A 85 -30.88 15.65 33.98
CA SER A 85 -31.30 14.53 34.82
C SER A 85 -31.29 14.92 36.30
#